data_AF-A0A0C2CZ62-F1
#
_entry.id   AF-A0A0C2CZ62-F1
#
_cell.length_a   1.000
_cell.length_b   1.000
_cell.length_c   1.000
_cell.angle_alpha   90.00
_cell.angle_beta   90.00
_cell.angle_gamma   90.00
#
_symmetry.space_group_name_H-M   'P 1'
#
loop_
_entity.id
_entity.type
_entity.pdbx_description
1 polymer ?
#
loop_
_entity_poly.entity_id
_entity_poly.type
_entity_poly.pdbx_seq_one_letter_code
_entity_poly.pdbx_strand_id
1 'polypeptide(L)'
;MPPLVLALIDSVFALALHHDERARRSAKDRASASVRAKVTGPEPDGPAPGGLRVRIHVSTPSAPATSVSFHIDLEEQRLLAKEVALAELPLDRSGLARLVGELEAWCYAQIPLEVPANTHA
;
A
#
# COMPACT_ATOMS: atom_id res chain seq x y z
N MET A 1 15.14 -15.85 -0.53
CA MET A 1 14.49 -14.54 -0.28
C MET A 1 14.69 -14.18 1.19
N PRO A 2 15.20 -12.98 1.52
CA PRO A 2 15.49 -12.61 2.91
C PRO A 2 14.22 -12.61 3.80
N PRO A 3 14.30 -13.02 5.09
CA PRO A 3 13.15 -13.05 5.98
C PRO A 3 12.41 -11.70 6.12
N LEU A 4 13.14 -10.59 6.04
CA LEU A 4 12.55 -9.24 6.11
C LEU A 4 11.71 -8.91 4.88
N VAL A 5 12.07 -9.42 3.70
CA VAL A 5 11.29 -9.21 2.47
C VAL A 5 9.96 -9.94 2.56
N LEU A 6 9.96 -11.16 3.08
CA LEU A 6 8.73 -11.90 3.36
C LEU A 6 7.84 -11.14 4.35
N ALA A 7 8.41 -10.69 5.47
CA ALA A 7 7.67 -9.93 6.47
C ALA A 7 7.07 -8.63 5.91
N LEU A 8 7.79 -7.94 5.04
CA LEU A 8 7.27 -6.75 4.34
C LEU A 8 6.10 -7.10 3.42
N ILE A 9 6.25 -8.14 2.60
CA ILE A 9 5.20 -8.59 1.68
C ILE A 9 3.93 -8.97 2.48
N ASP A 10 4.08 -9.76 3.54
CA ASP A 10 2.97 -10.15 4.41
C ASP A 10 2.30 -8.93 5.05
N SER A 11 3.08 -7.96 5.52
CA SER A 11 2.56 -6.71 6.11
C SER A 11 1.75 -5.90 5.11
N VAL A 12 2.21 -5.80 3.86
CA VAL A 12 1.49 -5.06 2.80
C VAL A 12 0.20 -5.77 2.41
N PHE A 13 0.19 -7.10 2.31
CA PHE A 13 -1.03 -7.85 2.05
C PHE A 13 -2.04 -7.73 3.20
N ALA A 14 -1.57 -7.81 4.45
CA ALA A 14 -2.41 -7.61 5.63
C ALA A 14 -3.03 -6.19 5.66
N LEU A 15 -2.24 -5.16 5.32
CA LEU A 15 -2.70 -3.78 5.20
C LEU A 15 -3.78 -3.64 4.13
N ALA A 16 -3.56 -4.17 2.93
CA ALA A 16 -4.56 -4.13 1.86
C ALA A 16 -5.87 -4.81 2.28
N LEU A 17 -5.79 -6.00 2.89
CA LEU A 17 -6.97 -6.72 3.38
C LEU A 17 -7.72 -5.94 4.46
N HIS A 18 -6.99 -5.33 5.41
CA HIS A 18 -7.56 -4.52 6.47
C HIS A 18 -8.37 -3.34 5.90
N HIS A 19 -7.79 -2.58 4.95
CA HIS A 19 -8.47 -1.44 4.35
C HIS A 19 -9.63 -1.82 3.43
N ASP A 20 -9.52 -2.95 2.73
CA ASP A 20 -10.59 -3.52 1.92
C ASP A 20 -11.79 -3.95 2.79
N GLU A 21 -11.54 -4.56 3.95
CA GLU A 21 -12.59 -4.87 4.92
C GLU A 21 -13.20 -3.61 5.55
N ARG A 22 -12.37 -2.64 5.92
CA ARG A 22 -12.84 -1.35 6.45
C ARG A 22 -13.76 -0.64 5.47
N ALA A 23 -13.41 -0.60 4.19
CA ALA A 23 -14.25 -0.03 3.15
C ALA A 23 -15.62 -0.73 3.10
N ARG A 24 -15.63 -2.08 3.06
CA ARG A 24 -16.89 -2.86 3.02
C ARG A 24 -17.81 -2.54 4.21
N ARG A 25 -17.25 -2.42 5.40
CA ARG A 25 -18.02 -2.14 6.62
C ARG A 25 -18.66 -0.75 6.60
N SER A 26 -18.04 0.22 5.93
CA SER A 26 -18.53 1.60 5.83
C SER A 26 -19.65 1.80 4.81
N ALA A 27 -19.75 0.94 3.79
CA ALA A 27 -20.71 1.07 2.71
C ALA A 27 -21.63 -0.17 2.62
N LYS A 28 -22.38 -0.46 3.70
CA LYS A 28 -23.25 -1.65 3.79
C LYS A 28 -24.27 -1.76 2.64
N ASP A 29 -24.66 -0.64 2.03
CA ASP A 29 -25.71 -0.57 1.00
C ASP A 29 -25.24 0.05 -0.35
N ARG A 30 -23.93 0.29 -0.55
CA ARG A 30 -23.37 0.86 -1.79
C ARG A 30 -22.17 0.05 -2.27
N ALA A 31 -21.80 0.20 -3.54
CA ALA A 31 -20.53 -0.31 -4.04
C ALA A 31 -19.39 0.24 -3.15
N SER A 32 -18.67 -0.65 -2.47
CA SER A 32 -17.59 -0.29 -1.55
C SER A 32 -16.30 -0.01 -2.33
N ALA A 33 -15.43 0.83 -1.79
CA ALA A 33 -14.05 0.86 -2.23
C ALA A 33 -13.40 -0.53 -2.07
N SER A 34 -12.42 -0.85 -2.92
CA SER A 34 -11.62 -2.07 -2.81
C SER A 34 -10.14 -1.73 -2.78
N VAL A 35 -9.38 -2.47 -1.96
CA VAL A 35 -7.93 -2.30 -1.83
C VAL A 35 -7.24 -3.60 -2.17
N ARG A 36 -6.26 -3.55 -3.07
CA ARG A 36 -5.53 -4.74 -3.54
C ARG A 36 -4.04 -4.47 -3.59
N ALA A 37 -3.25 -5.37 -3.01
CA ALA A 37 -1.81 -5.39 -3.19
C ALA A 37 -1.43 -6.38 -4.30
N LYS A 38 -0.40 -6.05 -5.07
CA LYS A 38 0.22 -6.93 -6.06
C LYS A 38 1.73 -6.84 -5.94
N VAL A 39 2.39 -7.99 -5.97
CA VAL A 39 3.85 -8.10 -6.08
C VAL A 39 4.19 -8.60 -7.48
N THR A 40 5.14 -7.97 -8.14
CA THR A 40 5.67 -8.36 -9.45
C THR A 40 7.19 -8.36 -9.44
N GLY A 41 7.80 -9.19 -10.29
CA GLY A 41 9.26 -9.26 -10.44
C GLY A 41 9.72 -10.70 -10.71
N PRO A 42 11.04 -10.92 -10.89
CA PRO A 42 12.10 -9.91 -10.87
C PRO A 42 11.95 -8.87 -12.00
N GLU A 43 12.16 -7.59 -11.72
CA GLU A 43 12.04 -6.53 -12.73
C GLU A 43 13.33 -6.41 -13.56
N PRO A 44 13.27 -6.59 -14.90
CA PRO A 44 14.48 -6.52 -15.73
C PRO A 44 15.01 -5.09 -15.90
N ASP A 45 14.12 -4.12 -16.09
CA ASP A 45 14.47 -2.72 -16.42
C ASP A 45 13.90 -1.72 -15.39
N GLY A 46 13.74 -2.15 -14.14
CA GLY A 46 13.22 -1.33 -13.04
C GLY A 46 14.29 -0.50 -12.32
N PRO A 47 13.88 0.44 -11.44
CA PRO A 47 14.81 1.17 -10.59
C PRO A 47 15.55 0.28 -9.58
N ALA A 48 15.09 -0.95 -9.39
CA ALA A 48 15.78 -2.03 -8.70
C ALA A 48 15.88 -3.26 -9.65
N PRO A 49 16.87 -3.31 -10.55
CA PRO A 49 17.04 -4.44 -11.47
C PRO A 49 17.18 -5.76 -10.71
N GLY A 50 16.46 -6.80 -11.14
CA GLY A 50 16.39 -8.08 -10.43
C GLY A 50 15.58 -8.05 -9.12
N GLY A 51 15.10 -6.88 -8.72
CA GLY A 51 14.30 -6.64 -7.53
C GLY A 51 12.81 -6.93 -7.71
N LEU A 52 12.04 -6.64 -6.66
CA LEU A 52 10.57 -6.79 -6.66
C LEU A 52 9.92 -5.42 -6.72
N ARG A 53 8.77 -5.33 -7.40
CA ARG A 53 7.87 -4.20 -7.31
C ARG A 53 6.62 -4.58 -6.56
N VAL A 54 6.22 -3.74 -5.63
CA VAL A 54 4.96 -3.86 -4.89
C VAL A 54 4.08 -2.69 -5.26
N ARG A 55 2.83 -2.97 -5.61
CA ARG A 55 1.82 -1.98 -5.96
C ARG A 55 0.59 -2.19 -5.10
N ILE A 56 0.09 -1.11 -4.49
CA ILE A 56 -1.21 -1.07 -3.84
C ILE A 56 -2.16 -0.28 -4.74
N HIS A 57 -3.34 -0.83 -4.97
CA HIS A 57 -4.38 -0.25 -5.80
C HIS A 57 -5.64 -0.04 -4.99
N VAL A 58 -6.20 1.16 -5.05
CA VAL A 58 -7.47 1.51 -4.43
C VAL A 58 -8.45 1.88 -5.55
N SER A 59 -9.56 1.16 -5.61
CA SER A 59 -10.65 1.47 -6.55
C SER A 59 -11.87 1.92 -5.77
N THR A 60 -12.43 3.07 -6.11
CA THR A 60 -13.71 3.52 -5.56
C THR A 60 -14.76 3.57 -6.69
N PRO A 61 -16.06 3.50 -6.39
CA PRO A 61 -17.09 3.64 -7.43
C PRO A 61 -17.23 5.09 -7.92
N SER A 62 -16.85 6.05 -7.09
CA SER A 62 -17.07 7.49 -7.30
C SER A 62 -15.86 8.23 -7.88
N ALA A 63 -14.66 7.63 -7.83
CA ALA A 63 -13.44 8.24 -8.33
C ALA A 63 -12.60 7.24 -9.14
N PRO A 64 -11.75 7.74 -10.07
CA PRO A 64 -10.78 6.92 -10.76
C PRO A 64 -9.93 6.12 -9.77
N ALA A 65 -9.59 4.89 -10.16
CA ALA A 65 -8.76 4.06 -9.31
C ALA A 65 -7.35 4.65 -9.19
N THR A 66 -6.83 4.69 -7.97
CA THR A 66 -5.51 5.22 -7.65
C THR A 66 -4.58 4.08 -7.28
N SER A 67 -3.28 4.28 -7.47
CA SER A 67 -2.27 3.30 -7.06
C SER A 67 -1.01 3.98 -6.58
N VAL A 68 -0.31 3.30 -5.68
CA VAL A 68 1.03 3.64 -5.24
C VAL A 68 1.92 2.42 -5.37
N SER A 69 3.17 2.62 -5.75
CA SER A 69 4.15 1.55 -5.89
C SER A 69 5.52 1.91 -5.31
N PHE A 70 6.20 0.87 -4.86
CA PHE A 70 7.58 0.93 -4.37
C PHE A 70 8.33 -0.30 -4.85
N HIS A 71 9.66 -0.23 -4.79
CA HIS A 71 10.55 -1.28 -5.25
C HIS A 71 11.41 -1.78 -4.09
N ILE A 72 11.70 -3.08 -4.11
CA ILE A 72 12.56 -3.78 -3.17
C ILE A 72 13.80 -4.19 -3.96
N ASP A 73 14.91 -3.54 -3.66
CA ASP A 73 16.23 -3.87 -4.20
C ASP A 73 16.86 -4.91 -3.27
N LEU A 74 16.93 -6.15 -3.76
CA LEU A 74 17.43 -7.29 -3.00
C LEU A 74 18.97 -7.32 -2.96
N GLU A 75 19.62 -6.71 -3.94
CA GLU A 75 21.07 -6.67 -4.05
C GLU A 75 21.63 -5.58 -3.14
N GLU A 76 21.10 -4.36 -3.26
CA GLU A 76 21.52 -3.20 -2.46
C GLU A 76 20.81 -3.11 -1.10
N GLN A 77 19.92 -4.07 -0.78
CA GLN A 77 19.19 -4.14 0.50
C GLN A 77 18.48 -2.83 0.85
N ARG A 78 17.69 -2.30 -0.09
CA ARG A 78 16.99 -1.02 0.06
C ARG A 78 15.57 -1.05 -0.50
N LEU A 79 14.77 -0.08 -0.06
CA LEU A 79 13.41 0.18 -0.52
C LEU A 79 13.40 1.51 -1.28
N LEU A 80 12.86 1.52 -2.50
CA LEU A 80 12.73 2.70 -3.34
C LEU A 80 11.26 3.07 -3.46
N ALA A 81 10.83 4.09 -2.71
CA ALA A 81 9.42 4.35 -2.47
C ALA A 81 8.98 5.75 -2.90
N LYS A 82 9.52 6.27 -4.01
CA LYS A 82 9.34 7.65 -4.50
C LYS A 82 7.88 8.12 -4.64
N GLU A 83 6.94 7.20 -4.81
CA GLU A 83 5.51 7.50 -4.93
C GLU A 83 4.82 7.71 -3.57
N VAL A 84 5.48 7.35 -2.46
CA VAL A 84 5.15 7.81 -1.11
C VAL A 84 6.17 8.88 -0.68
N ALA A 85 5.96 9.53 0.46
CA ALA A 85 6.84 10.60 0.98
C ALA A 85 8.27 10.12 1.37
N LEU A 86 8.70 8.95 0.89
CA LEU A 86 9.96 8.29 1.22
C LEU A 86 10.75 8.06 -0.08
N ALA A 87 11.86 8.77 -0.27
CA ALA A 87 12.69 8.58 -1.48
C ALA A 87 13.35 7.19 -1.49
N GLU A 88 14.09 6.88 -0.42
CA GLU A 88 14.87 5.65 -0.25
C GLU A 88 14.95 5.29 1.23
N LEU A 89 14.89 4.00 1.57
CA LEU A 89 14.99 3.49 2.94
C LEU A 89 15.87 2.23 2.96
N PRO A 90 16.56 1.95 4.07
CA PRO A 90 17.21 0.65 4.26
C PRO A 90 16.17 -0.48 4.34
N LEU A 91 16.52 -1.67 3.85
CA LEU A 91 15.72 -2.90 3.99
C LEU A 91 15.93 -3.51 5.38
N ASP A 92 15.57 -2.77 6.41
CA ASP A 92 15.61 -3.17 7.81
C ASP A 92 14.28 -2.93 8.51
N ARG A 93 14.19 -3.29 9.81
CA ARG A 93 12.95 -3.12 10.58
C ARG A 93 12.45 -1.67 10.62
N SER A 94 13.36 -0.69 10.64
CA SER A 94 13.00 0.73 10.73
C SER A 94 12.48 1.24 9.38
N GLY A 95 13.11 0.86 8.28
CA GLY A 95 12.65 1.17 6.93
C GLY A 95 11.31 0.52 6.63
N LEU A 96 11.11 -0.74 7.04
CA LEU A 96 9.84 -1.44 6.94
C LEU A 96 8.73 -0.71 7.72
N ALA A 97 8.96 -0.37 8.99
CA ALA A 97 7.97 0.30 9.81
C ALA A 97 7.57 1.66 9.23
N ARG A 98 8.54 2.43 8.74
CA ARG A 98 8.28 3.74 8.12
C ARG A 98 7.49 3.60 6.83
N LEU A 99 7.86 2.65 5.96
CA LEU A 99 7.13 2.38 4.72
C LEU A 99 5.68 1.97 5.01
N VAL A 100 5.45 1.04 5.93
CA VAL A 100 4.09 0.58 6.28
C VAL A 100 3.24 1.74 6.81
N GLY A 101 3.79 2.59 7.67
CA GLY A 101 3.08 3.77 8.19
C GLY A 101 2.64 4.74 7.09
N GLU A 102 3.50 5.01 6.10
CA GLU A 102 3.14 5.87 4.96
C GLU A 102 2.11 5.23 4.03
N LEU A 103 2.21 3.92 3.78
CA LEU A 103 1.22 3.19 2.98
C LEU A 103 -0.14 3.16 3.66
N GLU A 104 -0.17 3.03 4.98
CA GLU A 104 -1.37 3.09 5.81
C GLU A 104 -2.01 4.49 5.71
N ALA A 105 -1.24 5.54 5.96
CA ALA A 105 -1.69 6.92 5.84
C ALA A 105 -2.25 7.23 4.44
N TRP A 106 -1.55 6.75 3.39
CA TRP A 106 -2.03 6.88 2.02
C TRP A 106 -3.38 6.16 1.81
N CYS A 107 -3.53 4.91 2.28
CA CYS A 107 -4.79 4.17 2.17
C CYS A 107 -5.94 4.86 2.93
N TYR A 108 -5.67 5.46 4.09
CA TYR A 108 -6.66 6.28 4.81
C TYR A 108 -7.13 7.47 4.00
N ALA A 109 -6.23 8.17 3.30
CA ALA A 109 -6.58 9.31 2.46
C ALA A 109 -7.41 8.92 1.23
N GLN A 110 -7.21 7.72 0.68
CA GLN A 110 -7.96 7.23 -0.49
C GLN A 110 -9.36 6.70 -0.13
N ILE A 111 -9.59 6.28 1.11
CA ILE A 111 -10.89 5.78 1.59
C ILE A 111 -11.39 6.70 2.71
N PRO A 112 -11.91 7.89 2.36
CA PRO A 112 -12.59 8.73 3.33
C PRO A 112 -13.83 7.99 3.82
N LEU A 113 -13.88 7.69 5.11
CA LEU A 113 -15.14 7.34 5.75
C LEU A 113 -16.00 8.59 5.71
N GLU A 114 -17.22 8.51 5.16
CA GLU A 114 -18.20 9.58 5.37
C GLU A 114 -18.29 9.81 6.89
N VAL A 115 -17.91 11.01 7.32
CA VAL A 115 -18.23 11.47 8.68
C VAL A 115 -19.75 11.39 8.75
N PRO A 116 -20.35 10.65 9.71
CA PRO A 116 -21.79 10.65 9.84
C PRO A 116 -22.22 12.11 9.93
N ALA A 117 -23.10 12.52 9.03
CA ALA A 117 -23.69 13.84 9.08
C ALA A 117 -24.39 13.95 10.44
N ASN A 118 -23.70 14.51 11.42
CA ASN A 118 -24.27 14.75 12.73
C ASN A 118 -25.38 15.78 12.53
N THR A 119 -26.61 15.29 12.58
CA THR A 119 -27.60 15.73 13.56
C THR A 119 -27.65 17.24 13.76
N HIS A 120 -28.28 17.93 12.80
CA HIS A 120 -28.92 19.20 13.08
C HIS A 120 -30.27 19.26 12.38
N ALA A 121 -31.32 18.87 13.11
CA ALA A 121 -32.58 19.59 13.26
C ALA A 121 -33.47 18.79 14.23
#